data_AF-A0A962A2W2-F1
#
_entry.id   AF-A0A962A2W2-F1
#
_cell.length_a   1.000
_cell.length_b   1.000
_cell.length_c   1.000
_cell.angle_alpha   90.00
_cell.angle_beta   90.00
_cell.angle_gamma   90.00
#
_symmetry.space_group_name_H-M   'P 1'
#
loop_
_entity.id
_entity.type
_entity.pdbx_description
1 polymer ?
#
loop_
_entity_poly.entity_id
_entity_poly.type
_entity_poly.pdbx_seq_one_letter_code
_entity_poly.pdbx_strand_id
1 'polypeptide(L)'
;MQRIKKPLLYTLVLTEMSHLFCCVLPTVFSIVSLFVGLGLVGAMPPFLYKMHEMIHAWEIPLISFSGAVVALGWVIDAVSARMDCHDTGCEHGPCTPQKRKAHIVLKAATVLFVFNVLIYGVFHYGH
;
A
#
# COMPACT_ATOMS: atom_id res chain seq x y z
N MET A 1 2.72 -33.89 -4.79
CA MET A 1 3.61 -32.71 -4.94
C MET A 1 3.39 -31.85 -6.20
N GLN A 2 2.80 -32.35 -7.31
CA GLN A 2 2.59 -31.55 -8.53
C GLN A 2 1.36 -30.61 -8.51
N ARG A 3 0.32 -30.92 -7.71
CA ARG A 3 -0.93 -30.12 -7.67
C ARG A 3 -0.82 -28.76 -6.95
N ILE A 4 0.22 -28.55 -6.12
CA ILE A 4 0.39 -27.33 -5.31
C ILE A 4 1.20 -26.25 -6.06
N LYS A 5 1.96 -26.61 -7.11
CA LYS A 5 2.78 -25.65 -7.88
C LYS A 5 1.93 -24.65 -8.67
N LYS A 6 0.80 -25.09 -9.23
CA LYS A 6 -0.10 -24.24 -10.03
C LYS A 6 -0.76 -23.12 -9.21
N PRO A 7 -1.33 -23.36 -8.02
CA PRO A 7 -1.89 -22.28 -7.20
C PRO A 7 -0.82 -21.36 -6.61
N LEU A 8 0.39 -21.86 -6.31
CA LEU A 8 1.51 -21.01 -5.88
C LEU A 8 1.98 -20.07 -6.99
N LEU A 9 2.08 -20.55 -8.24
CA LEU A 9 2.44 -19.69 -9.37
C LEU A 9 1.36 -18.63 -9.64
N TYR A 10 0.08 -19.02 -9.53
CA TYR A 10 -1.04 -18.08 -9.69
C TYR A 10 -1.06 -17.00 -8.61
N THR A 11 -0.87 -17.38 -7.34
CA THR A 11 -0.82 -16.41 -6.23
C THR A 11 0.36 -15.47 -6.37
N LEU A 12 1.54 -15.98 -6.76
CA LEU A 12 2.73 -15.16 -7.02
C LEU A 12 2.49 -14.12 -8.11
N VAL A 13 1.95 -14.55 -9.26
CA VAL A 13 1.63 -13.64 -10.37
C VAL A 13 0.57 -12.62 -9.94
N LEU A 14 -0.45 -13.04 -9.18
CA LEU A 14 -1.48 -12.13 -8.68
C LEU A 14 -0.90 -11.06 -7.75
N THR A 15 0.03 -11.44 -6.86
CA THR A 15 0.68 -10.51 -5.92
C THR A 15 1.63 -9.53 -6.60
N GLU A 16 2.36 -9.96 -7.63
CA GLU A 16 3.24 -9.10 -8.43
C GLU A 16 2.42 -8.12 -9.29
N MET A 17 1.35 -8.59 -9.92
CA MET A 17 0.45 -7.73 -10.70
C MET A 17 -0.22 -6.66 -9.81
N SER A 18 -0.53 -7.00 -8.56
CA SER A 18 -1.06 -6.04 -7.59
C SER A 18 -0.05 -4.94 -7.25
N HIS A 19 1.24 -5.28 -7.09
CA HIS A 19 2.31 -4.29 -6.86
C HIS A 19 2.57 -3.40 -8.07
N LEU A 20 2.54 -3.96 -9.28
CA LEU A 20 2.64 -3.17 -10.50
C LEU A 20 1.48 -2.15 -10.58
N PHE A 21 0.27 -2.57 -10.22
CA PHE A 21 -0.88 -1.68 -10.26
C PHE A 21 -0.87 -0.62 -9.16
N CYS A 22 -0.52 -0.97 -7.92
CA CYS A 22 -0.56 -0.04 -6.78
C CYS A 22 0.71 0.82 -6.63
N CYS A 23 1.87 0.41 -7.17
CA CYS A 23 3.10 1.18 -7.09
C CYS A 23 3.50 1.83 -8.42
N VAL A 24 3.43 1.12 -9.56
CA VAL A 24 3.95 1.66 -10.83
C VAL A 24 2.98 2.67 -11.44
N LEU A 25 1.68 2.37 -11.43
CA LEU A 25 0.67 3.23 -12.03
C LEU A 25 0.62 4.64 -11.38
N PRO A 26 0.63 4.78 -10.03
CA PRO A 26 0.70 6.09 -9.40
C PRO A 26 2.04 6.80 -9.65
N THR A 27 3.15 6.07 -9.77
CA THR A 27 4.48 6.65 -10.00
C THR A 27 4.58 7.26 -11.40
N VAL A 28 4.14 6.53 -12.43
CA VAL A 28 4.08 7.04 -13.81
C VAL A 28 3.20 8.29 -13.87
N PHE A 29 2.06 8.26 -13.18
CA PHE A 29 1.15 9.38 -13.12
C PHE A 29 1.75 10.61 -12.42
N SER A 30 2.47 10.41 -11.32
CA SER A 30 3.19 11.46 -10.60
C SER A 30 4.27 12.11 -11.46
N ILE A 31 5.00 11.31 -12.23
CA ILE A 31 6.01 11.79 -13.18
C ILE A 31 5.32 12.66 -14.25
N VAL A 32 4.30 12.15 -14.93
CA VAL A 32 3.59 12.91 -15.97
C VAL A 32 3.02 14.23 -15.42
N SER A 33 2.43 14.20 -14.23
CA SER A 33 1.91 15.39 -13.55
C SER A 33 3.00 16.40 -13.22
N LEU A 34 4.19 15.93 -12.83
CA LEU A 34 5.36 16.78 -12.60
C LEU A 34 5.87 17.41 -13.90
N PHE A 35 5.92 16.66 -15.01
CA PHE A 35 6.28 17.20 -16.33
C PHE A 35 5.27 18.25 -16.82
N VAL A 36 3.97 18.05 -16.56
CA VAL A 36 2.92 19.04 -16.84
C VAL A 36 3.08 20.28 -15.94
N GLY A 37 3.32 20.10 -14.64
CA GLY A 37 3.53 21.20 -13.68
C GLY A 37 4.79 22.02 -13.95
N LEU A 38 5.84 21.41 -14.52
CA LEU A 38 7.05 22.09 -14.98
C LEU A 38 6.87 22.81 -16.34
N GLY A 39 5.70 22.70 -16.98
CA GLY A 39 5.43 23.31 -18.28
C GLY A 39 6.21 22.68 -19.45
N LEU A 40 6.86 21.53 -19.23
CA LEU A 40 7.58 20.78 -20.27
C LEU A 40 6.61 20.11 -21.26
N VAL A 41 5.35 19.95 -20.87
CA VAL A 41 4.25 19.44 -21.71
C VAL A 41 3.10 20.46 -21.66
N GLY A 42 2.79 21.11 -22.79
CA GLY A 42 1.88 22.25 -22.85
C GLY A 42 0.39 21.95 -22.58
N ALA A 43 -0.02 20.69 -22.68
CA ALA A 43 -1.34 20.23 -22.26
C ALA A 43 -1.32 18.71 -22.08
N MET A 44 -2.06 18.19 -21.11
CA MET A 44 -2.21 16.75 -20.94
C MET A 44 -2.90 16.15 -22.19
N PRO A 45 -2.35 15.12 -22.83
CA PRO A 45 -2.99 14.50 -24.00
C PRO A 45 -4.41 14.05 -23.65
N PRO A 46 -5.41 14.22 -24.54
CA PRO A 46 -6.81 13.94 -24.23
C PRO A 46 -7.08 12.48 -23.83
N PHE A 47 -6.24 11.54 -24.26
CA PHE A 47 -6.27 10.16 -23.80
C PHE A 47 -5.84 10.02 -22.32
N LEU A 48 -4.77 10.71 -21.92
CA LEU A 48 -4.28 10.74 -20.54
C LEU A 48 -5.24 11.47 -19.61
N TYR A 49 -5.92 12.52 -20.08
CA TYR A 49 -6.95 13.21 -19.32
C TYR A 49 -8.13 12.28 -18.96
N LYS A 50 -8.66 11.53 -19.94
CA LYS A 50 -9.73 10.55 -19.68
C LYS A 50 -9.30 9.43 -18.73
N MET A 51 -8.05 8.97 -18.85
CA MET A 51 -7.51 7.98 -17.92
C MET A 51 -7.36 8.56 -16.52
N HIS A 52 -6.89 9.81 -16.39
CA HIS A 52 -6.73 10.49 -15.12
C HIS A 52 -8.06 10.65 -14.39
N GLU A 53 -9.10 11.10 -15.08
CA GLU A 53 -10.44 11.28 -14.52
C GLU A 53 -11.04 9.94 -14.05
N MET A 54 -10.81 8.87 -14.81
CA MET A 54 -11.21 7.52 -14.44
C MET A 54 -10.43 7.01 -13.22
N ILE A 55 -9.13 7.31 -13.11
CA ILE A 55 -8.27 6.93 -11.98
C ILE A 55 -8.62 7.76 -10.73
N HIS A 56 -8.96 9.04 -10.88
CA HIS A 56 -9.42 9.89 -9.77
C HIS A 56 -10.69 9.32 -9.13
N ALA A 57 -11.62 8.79 -9.93
CA ALA A 57 -12.80 8.09 -9.39
C ALA A 57 -12.41 6.83 -8.57
N TRP A 58 -11.28 6.20 -8.89
CA TRP A 58 -10.73 5.05 -8.17
C TRP A 58 -9.85 5.42 -6.97
N GLU A 59 -9.51 6.69 -6.77
CA GLU A 59 -8.64 7.15 -5.69
C GLU A 59 -9.26 6.90 -4.30
N ILE A 60 -10.54 7.20 -4.13
CA ILE A 60 -11.27 6.98 -2.87
C ILE A 60 -11.31 5.48 -2.49
N PRO A 61 -11.72 4.55 -3.39
CA PRO A 61 -11.61 3.12 -3.15
C PRO A 61 -10.20 2.69 -2.74
N LEU A 62 -9.17 3.20 -3.42
CA LEU A 62 -7.79 2.79 -3.21
C LEU A 62 -7.27 3.26 -1.84
N ILE A 63 -7.53 4.51 -1.46
CA ILE A 63 -7.21 5.04 -0.11
C ILE A 63 -7.96 4.25 0.96
N SER A 64 -9.25 3.97 0.75
CA SER A 64 -10.06 3.21 1.72
C SER A 64 -9.51 1.78 1.92
N PHE A 65 -9.11 1.12 0.82
CA PHE A 65 -8.53 -0.21 0.84
C PHE A 65 -7.17 -0.22 1.53
N SER A 66 -6.28 0.73 1.20
CA SER A 66 -4.99 0.89 1.88
C SER A 66 -5.16 1.13 3.38
N GLY A 67 -6.15 1.95 3.78
CA GLY A 67 -6.49 2.16 5.19
C GLY A 67 -6.93 0.87 5.89
N ALA A 68 -7.79 0.07 5.24
CA ALA A 68 -8.23 -1.22 5.77
C ALA A 68 -7.07 -2.22 5.92
N VAL A 69 -6.15 -2.27 4.95
CA VAL A 69 -4.96 -3.14 5.02
C VAL A 69 -4.02 -2.71 6.15
N VAL A 70 -3.80 -1.41 6.32
CA VAL A 70 -2.99 -0.89 7.44
C VAL A 70 -3.65 -1.21 8.79
N ALA A 71 -4.96 -1.04 8.92
CA ALA A 71 -5.71 -1.40 10.12
C ALA A 71 -5.61 -2.91 10.42
N LEU A 72 -5.75 -3.76 9.41
CA LEU A 72 -5.55 -5.21 9.55
C LEU A 72 -4.13 -5.55 10.00
N GLY A 73 -3.12 -4.86 9.45
CA GLY A 73 -1.73 -5.03 9.87
C GLY A 73 -1.53 -4.75 11.37
N TRP A 74 -2.15 -3.70 11.90
CA TRP A 74 -2.14 -3.40 13.34
C TRP A 74 -2.90 -4.41 14.20
N VAL A 75 -4.04 -4.91 13.70
CA VAL A 75 -4.79 -5.97 14.39
C VAL A 75 -3.94 -7.23 14.51
N ILE A 76 -3.28 -7.63 13.42
CA ILE A 76 -2.41 -8.81 13.41
C ILE A 76 -1.19 -8.62 14.33
N ASP A 77 -0.57 -7.44 14.32
CA ASP A 77 0.55 -7.12 15.22
C ASP A 77 0.13 -7.19 16.70
N ALA A 78 -1.04 -6.64 17.04
CA ALA A 78 -1.61 -6.69 18.38
C ALA A 78 -1.99 -8.11 18.82
N VAL A 79 -2.57 -8.92 17.92
CA VAL A 79 -2.88 -10.34 18.18
C VAL A 79 -1.60 -11.14 18.37
N SER A 80 -0.58 -10.91 17.54
CA SER A 80 0.73 -11.54 17.69
C SER A 80 1.40 -11.15 19.02
N ALA A 81 1.26 -9.90 19.46
CA ALA A 81 1.75 -9.47 20.78
C ALA A 81 1.03 -10.20 21.94
N ARG A 82 -0.27 -10.49 21.79
CA ARG A 82 -1.04 -11.21 22.81
C ARG A 82 -0.79 -12.72 22.85
N MET A 83 -0.52 -13.36 21.71
CA MET A 83 -0.30 -14.81 21.63
C MET A 83 1.10 -15.22 22.10
N ASP A 84 2.15 -14.45 21.77
CA ASP A 84 3.54 -14.80 22.11
C ASP A 84 3.93 -14.48 23.57
N CYS A 85 3.11 -13.73 24.31
CA CYS A 85 3.40 -13.32 25.70
C CYS A 85 2.51 -14.00 26.73
N HIS A 86 1.76 -15.04 26.36
CA HIS A 86 1.11 -15.89 27.34
C HIS A 86 2.11 -16.95 27.82
N ASP A 87 2.34 -16.97 29.12
CA ASP A 87 3.30 -17.81 29.85
C ASP A 87 2.86 -19.28 29.84
N THR A 88 2.81 -19.91 28.67
CA THR A 88 2.39 -21.32 28.49
C THR A 88 3.55 -22.32 28.63
N GLY A 89 4.67 -21.91 29.25
CA GLY A 89 5.78 -22.81 29.57
C GLY A 89 6.66 -23.20 28.38
N CYS A 90 6.58 -22.49 27.26
CA CYS A 90 7.47 -22.72 26.13
C CYS A 90 8.85 -22.08 26.38
N GLU A 91 9.91 -22.89 26.34
CA GLU A 91 11.32 -22.46 26.28
C GLU A 91 11.61 -21.87 24.89
N HIS A 92 11.32 -20.60 24.69
CA HIS A 92 11.69 -19.91 23.45
C HIS A 92 12.47 -18.64 23.78
N GLY A 93 13.55 -18.44 23.03
CA GLY A 93 14.48 -17.32 23.20
C GLY A 93 13.78 -15.97 23.06
N PRO A 94 14.47 -14.86 23.38
CA PRO A 94 13.88 -13.52 23.41
C PRO A 94 13.07 -13.28 22.14
N CYS A 95 11.82 -12.82 22.30
CA CYS A 95 10.91 -12.43 21.22
C CYS A 95 11.71 -11.77 20.10
N THR A 96 11.85 -12.49 18.98
CA THR A 96 12.97 -12.37 18.04
C THR A 96 13.11 -10.96 17.42
N PRO A 97 14.30 -10.60 16.89
CA PRO A 97 14.51 -9.33 16.18
C PRO A 97 13.62 -9.15 14.93
N GLN A 98 12.98 -10.21 14.43
CA GLN A 98 12.05 -10.14 13.30
C GLN A 98 10.74 -9.41 13.63
N LYS A 99 10.20 -9.58 14.85
CA LYS A 99 8.96 -8.91 15.28
C LYS A 99 9.17 -7.39 15.39
N ARG A 100 10.35 -6.96 15.85
CA ARG A 100 10.77 -5.55 15.88
C ARG A 100 10.86 -4.94 14.48
N LYS A 101 11.36 -5.69 13.48
CA LYS A 101 11.42 -5.23 12.09
C LYS A 101 10.01 -5.07 11.49
N ALA A 102 9.11 -6.03 11.72
CA ALA A 102 7.74 -5.96 11.25
C ALA A 102 7.01 -4.72 11.82
N HIS A 103 7.15 -4.47 13.12
CA HIS A 103 6.56 -3.29 13.76
C HIS A 103 7.12 -1.96 13.23
N ILE A 104 8.42 -1.88 12.90
CA ILE A 104 9.04 -0.70 12.27
C ILE A 104 8.47 -0.46 10.87
N VAL A 105 8.34 -1.53 10.07
CA VAL A 105 7.76 -1.43 8.71
C VAL A 105 6.30 -0.98 8.78
N LEU A 106 5.52 -1.51 9.72
CA LEU A 106 4.13 -1.12 9.96
C LEU A 106 4.02 0.36 10.35
N LYS A 107 4.94 0.85 11.19
CA LYS A 107 5.04 2.26 11.58
C LYS A 107 5.39 3.18 10.40
N ALA A 108 6.33 2.76 9.55
CA ALA A 108 6.68 3.50 8.34
C ALA A 108 5.50 3.56 7.35
N ALA A 109 4.80 2.44 7.14
CA ALA A 109 3.62 2.35 6.28
C ALA A 109 2.46 3.24 6.78
N THR A 110 2.23 3.29 8.10
CA THR A 110 1.22 4.18 8.68
C THR A 110 1.54 5.64 8.48
N VAL A 111 2.80 6.05 8.69
CA VAL A 111 3.22 7.44 8.47
C VAL A 111 3.00 7.84 7.01
N LEU A 112 3.44 7.00 6.06
CA LEU A 112 3.23 7.23 4.63
C LEU A 112 1.74 7.30 4.26
N PHE A 113 0.90 6.46 4.85
CA PHE A 113 -0.54 6.49 4.64
C PHE A 113 -1.17 7.80 5.16
N VAL A 114 -0.81 8.24 6.36
CA VAL A 114 -1.29 9.51 6.94
C VAL A 114 -0.89 10.69 6.06
N PHE A 115 0.35 10.74 5.57
CA PHE A 115 0.78 11.77 4.63
C PHE A 115 -0.03 11.76 3.32
N ASN A 116 -0.31 10.58 2.76
CA ASN A 116 -1.15 10.46 1.56
C ASN A 116 -2.58 10.98 1.80
N VAL A 117 -3.20 10.60 2.93
CA VAL A 117 -4.55 11.08 3.29
C VAL A 117 -4.56 12.58 3.52
N LEU A 118 -3.51 13.15 4.15
CA LEU A 118 -3.39 14.59 4.35
C LEU A 118 -3.29 15.34 3.02
N ILE A 119 -2.44 14.87 2.09
CA ILE A 119 -2.32 15.48 0.76
C ILE A 119 -3.65 15.39 0.00
N TYR A 120 -4.30 14.22 0.01
CA TYR A 120 -5.62 14.05 -0.58
C TYR A 120 -6.64 15.03 0.02
N GLY A 121 -6.69 15.14 1.36
CA GLY A 121 -7.58 16.08 2.04
C GLY A 121 -7.31 17.53 1.65
N VAL A 122 -6.04 17.95 1.58
CA VAL A 122 -5.67 19.32 1.19
C VAL A 122 -6.06 19.63 -0.25
N PHE A 123 -5.83 18.74 -1.20
CA PHE A 123 -6.18 18.97 -2.60
C PHE A 123 -7.68 18.85 -2.89
N HIS A 124 -8.41 18.05 -2.12
CA HIS A 124 -9.84 17.80 -2.35
C HIS A 124 -10.78 18.70 -1.51
N TYR A 125 -10.32 19.27 -0.38
CA TYR A 125 -11.04 20.31 0.38
C TYR A 125 -10.52 21.74 0.11
N GLY A 126 -9.35 21.88 -0.52
CA GLY A 126 -8.72 23.17 -0.84
C GLY A 126 -9.19 23.81 -2.14
N HIS A 127 -10.22 23.28 -2.80
CA HIS A 127 -10.82 23.79 -4.03
C HIS A 127 -12.32 23.97 -3.89
#